data_AF-A0A951F9D5-F1
#
_entry.id   AF-A0A951F9D5-F1
#
_cell.length_a   1.000
_cell.length_b   1.000
_cell.length_c   1.000
_cell.angle_alpha   90.00
_cell.angle_beta   90.00
_cell.angle_gamma   90.00
#
_symmetry.space_group_name_H-M   'P 1'
#
loop_
_entity.id
_entity.type
_entity.pdbx_description
1 polymer ?
#
loop_
_entity_poly.entity_id
_entity_poly.type
_entity_poly.pdbx_seq_one_letter_code
_entity_poly.pdbx_strand_id
1 'polypeptide(L)' 'IRYVIPGAVRERVVWHILLDVILHATQHRSEAAALLTSYGQSPGDYDFTMFMSQRA' A
#
# COMPACT_ATOMS: atom_id res chain seq x y z
N ILE A 1 -6.81 14.53 11.09
CA ILE A 1 -5.53 14.49 11.84
C ILE A 1 -4.76 15.76 11.55
N ARG A 2 -4.48 16.54 12.59
CA ARG A 2 -3.67 17.75 12.54
C ARG A 2 -2.28 17.42 13.06
N TYR A 3 -1.24 17.87 12.37
CA TYR A 3 0.17 17.64 12.74
C TYR A 3 1.04 18.84 12.39
N VAL A 4 2.15 19.00 13.10
CA VAL A 4 3.08 20.13 12.93
C VAL A 4 4.29 19.67 12.13
N ILE A 5 4.70 20.49 11.17
CA ILE A 5 5.98 20.38 10.46
C ILE A 5 6.78 21.67 10.66
N PRO A 6 8.10 21.70 10.42
CA PRO A 6 8.86 22.94 10.53
C PRO A 6 8.23 24.09 9.72
N GLY A 7 7.85 25.16 10.41
CA GLY A 7 7.24 26.35 9.82
C GLY A 7 5.76 26.25 9.41
N ALA A 8 5.07 25.12 9.62
CA ALA A 8 3.67 25.00 9.25
C ALA A 8 2.86 23.97 10.07
N VAL A 9 1.56 24.20 10.15
CA VAL A 9 0.59 23.23 10.66
C VAL A 9 -0.17 22.66 9.47
N ARG A 10 -0.28 21.34 9.41
CA ARG A 10 -1.04 20.64 8.37
C ARG A 10 -2.21 19.88 8.97
N GLU A 11 -3.24 19.74 8.15
CA GLU A 11 -4.39 18.91 8.44
C GLU A 11 -4.66 17.94 7.29
N ARG A 12 -5.05 16.72 7.65
CA ARG A 12 -5.38 15.64 6.72
C ARG A 12 -6.62 14.91 7.19
N VAL A 13 -7.51 14.58 6.26
CA VAL A 13 -8.64 13.69 6.54
C VAL A 13 -8.10 12.27 6.69
N VAL A 14 -8.54 11.55 7.73
CA VAL A 14 -8.01 10.21 8.08
C VAL A 14 -8.07 9.26 6.89
N TRP A 15 -9.20 9.21 6.19
CA TRP A 15 -9.38 8.28 5.09
C TRP A 15 -8.47 8.59 3.89
N HIS A 16 -8.04 9.86 3.69
CA HIS A 16 -7.04 10.17 2.66
C HIS A 16 -5.70 9.47 2.95
N ILE A 17 -5.31 9.41 4.22
CA ILE A 17 -4.06 8.74 4.63
C ILE A 17 -4.20 7.23 4.44
N LEU A 18 -5.35 6.66 4.82
CA LEU A 18 -5.61 5.23 4.63
C LEU A 18 -5.61 4.86 3.14
N LEU A 19 -6.22 5.69 2.29
CA LEU A 19 -6.22 5.50 0.85
C LEU A 19 -4.80 5.60 0.27
N ASP A 20 -4.03 6.60 0.67
CA ASP A 20 -2.63 6.78 0.25
C ASP A 20 -1.78 5.54 0.58
N VAL A 21 -1.93 4.98 1.79
CA VAL A 21 -1.25 3.74 2.20
C VAL A 21 -1.65 2.55 1.33
N ILE A 22 -2.93 2.39 1.01
CA ILE A 22 -3.43 1.30 0.16
C ILE A 22 -2.88 1.43 -1.27
N LEU A 23 -2.90 2.65 -1.83
CA LEU A 23 -2.39 2.93 -3.16
C LEU A 23 -0.87 2.70 -3.24
N HIS A 24 -0.12 3.16 -2.24
CA HIS A 24 1.32 2.93 -2.14
C HIS A 24 1.67 1.44 -2.07
N ALA A 25 0.96 0.66 -1.24
CA ALA A 25 1.15 -0.78 -1.16
C ALA A 25 0.79 -1.49 -2.47
N THR A 26 -0.20 -0.98 -3.21
CA THR A 26 -0.58 -1.52 -4.52
C THR A 26 0.49 -1.24 -5.57
N GLN A 27 1.06 -0.04 -5.59
CA GLN A 27 2.16 0.31 -6.49
C GLN A 27 3.35 -0.64 -6.32
N HIS A 28 3.85 -0.79 -5.09
CA HIS A 28 4.99 -1.67 -4.83
C HIS A 28 4.72 -3.13 -5.17
N ARG A 29 3.48 -3.60 -4.98
CA ARG A 29 3.09 -4.95 -5.42
C ARG A 29 3.11 -5.08 -6.94
N SER A 30 2.61 -4.09 -7.67
CA SER A 30 2.69 -4.08 -9.13
C SER A 30 4.13 -4.05 -9.65
N GLU A 31 5.01 -3.29 -9.00
CA GLU A 31 6.45 -3.27 -9.31
C GLU A 31 7.10 -4.64 -9.08
N ALA A 32 6.87 -5.26 -7.92
CA ALA A 32 7.36 -6.60 -7.62
C ALA A 32 6.80 -7.64 -8.61
N ALA A 33 5.52 -7.53 -8.97
CA ALA A 33 4.88 -8.44 -9.91
C ALA A 33 5.49 -8.34 -11.33
N ALA A 34 5.78 -7.12 -11.78
CA ALA A 34 6.46 -6.87 -13.05
C ALA A 34 7.86 -7.49 -13.06
N LEU A 35 8.63 -7.32 -11.97
CA LEU A 35 9.96 -7.91 -11.84
C LEU A 35 9.91 -9.44 -11.82
N LEU A 36 9.03 -10.06 -11.04
CA LEU A 36 8.87 -11.52 -11.00
C LEU A 36 8.49 -12.08 -12.39
N THR A 37 7.55 -11.42 -13.07
CA THR A 37 7.16 -11.78 -14.44
C THR A 37 8.34 -11.69 -15.39
N SER A 38 9.20 -10.66 -15.27
CA SER A 38 10.40 -10.52 -16.10
C SER A 38 11.41 -11.66 -15.91
N TYR A 39 11.41 -12.31 -14.76
CA TYR A 39 12.22 -13.50 -14.46
C TYR A 39 11.53 -14.83 -14.80
N GLY A 40 10.39 -14.80 -15.51
CA GLY A 40 9.59 -15.98 -15.82
C GLY A 40 8.95 -16.63 -14.59
N GLN A 41 8.89 -15.91 -13.47
CA GLN A 41 8.26 -16.36 -12.24
C GLN A 41 6.82 -15.86 -12.16
N SER A 42 5.95 -16.64 -11.54
CA SER A 42 4.62 -16.17 -11.19
C SER A 42 4.73 -15.15 -10.04
N PRO A 43 4.08 -13.98 -10.14
CA PRO A 43 4.07 -13.00 -9.06
C PRO A 43 3.26 -13.45 -7.82
N GLY A 44 2.41 -14.48 -7.96
CA GLY A 44 1.56 -15.01 -6.90
C GLY A 44 0.41 -14.07 -6.50
N ASP A 45 -0.49 -14.57 -5.64
CA ASP A 45 -1.53 -13.77 -4.98
C ASP A 45 -1.09 -13.47 -3.55
N TYR A 46 -0.41 -12.34 -3.34
CA TYR A 46 -0.05 -11.83 -2.02
C TYR A 46 -0.80 -10.52 -1.75
N ASP A 47 -2.04 -10.66 -1.28
CA ASP A 47 -2.79 -9.52 -0.72
C ASP A 47 -2.88 -9.66 0.80
N PHE A 48 -2.67 -8.55 1.51
CA PHE A 48 -2.91 -8.45 2.94
C PHE A 48 -4.35 -8.84 3.31
N THR A 49 -5.29 -8.55 2.41
CA THR A 49 -6.69 -8.99 2.53
C THR A 49 -6.80 -10.51 2.47
N MET A 50 -6.01 -11.17 1.61
CA MET A 50 -5.99 -12.63 1.50
C MET A 50 -5.47 -13.29 2.78
N PHE A 51 -4.43 -12.72 3.40
CA PHE A 51 -3.95 -13.15 4.72
C PHE A 51 -5.03 -12.97 5.81
N MET A 52 -5.76 -11.86 5.80
CA MET A 52 -6.86 -11.62 6.75
C MET A 52 -8.03 -12.58 6.53
N SER A 53 -8.35 -12.93 5.28
CA SER A 53 -9.41 -13.88 4.92
C SER A 53 -9.08 -15.33 5.29
N GLN A 54 -7.81 -15.72 5.39
CA GLN A 54 -7.41 -17.06 5.84
C GLN A 54 -7.60 -17.29 7.36
N ARG A 55 -7.91 -16.23 8.11
CA ARG A 55 -8.09 -16.27 9.58
C ARG A 55 -9.52 -16.04 10.04
N ALA A 56 -10.47 -15.90 9.11
CA ALA A 56 -11.91 -15.83 9.37
C ALA A 56 -12.57 -17.20 9.13
#